data_AF-A0A0K0DEH1-F1
#
_entry.id   AF-A0A0K0DEH1-F1
#
_cell.length_a   1.000
_cell.length_b   1.000
_cell.length_c   1.000
_cell.angle_alpha   90.00
_cell.angle_beta   90.00
_cell.angle_gamma   90.00
#
_symmetry.space_group_name_H-M   'P 1'
#
loop_
_entity.id
_entity.type
_entity.pdbx_description
1 polymer ?
#
loop_
_entity_poly.entity_id
_entity_poly.type
_entity_poly.pdbx_seq_one_letter_code
_entity_poly.pdbx_strand_id
1 'polypeptide(L)'
;MCARGTRCKLNSIRRPECRCSEQCPLHYDPVCADNGLTYTNECVMHVTACKEDLILTVYRRGKCSDVNNPCERLECSHDSQCHIHSNGTASCVCPQNCPPVLTPVCGTDGVTYDNICEVRRHACLQQAHIAVRHQGQCGAGLCASFACSPPLVCDKVDGKPSCVCPECTDEFREVCASDGRTYSNECKMRKEACETGVTLFVKYNGICGGPQSKLSPPLFQGRVIGNSLAEYSSNVLLSRSYGPSKTVALP
;
A
#
# COMPACT_ATOMS: atom_id res chain seq x y z
N MET A 1 16.76 -26.10 6.95
CA MET A 1 15.52 -26.23 6.15
C MET A 1 15.14 -24.84 5.67
N CYS A 2 14.66 -24.69 4.44
CA CYS A 2 14.25 -23.39 3.91
C CYS A 2 12.81 -23.04 4.35
N ALA A 3 12.48 -21.74 4.42
CA ALA A 3 11.16 -21.25 4.80
C ALA A 3 10.08 -21.62 3.75
N ARG A 4 8.80 -21.46 4.09
CA ARG A 4 7.71 -21.66 3.12
C ARG A 4 7.87 -20.70 1.94
N GLY A 5 7.47 -21.14 0.74
CA GLY A 5 7.65 -20.36 -0.49
C GLY A 5 9.07 -20.35 -1.03
N THR A 6 10.04 -20.94 -0.33
CA THR A 6 11.44 -21.02 -0.77
C THR A 6 11.88 -22.45 -1.04
N ARG A 7 12.91 -22.61 -1.87
CA ARG A 7 13.57 -23.88 -2.14
C ARG A 7 15.08 -23.70 -2.06
N CYS A 8 15.77 -24.72 -1.59
CA CYS A 8 17.23 -24.76 -1.55
C CYS A 8 17.77 -24.89 -2.98
N LYS A 9 18.59 -23.93 -3.42
CA LYS A 9 19.33 -23.96 -4.67
C LYS A 9 20.81 -23.70 -4.38
N LEU A 10 21.69 -24.30 -5.19
CA LEU A 10 23.12 -24.01 -5.12
C LEU A 10 23.41 -22.67 -5.81
N ASN A 11 24.22 -21.83 -5.18
CA ASN A 11 24.76 -20.62 -5.82
C ASN A 11 25.94 -20.97 -6.76
N SER A 12 26.53 -19.95 -7.40
CA SER A 12 27.67 -20.09 -8.32
C SER A 12 28.91 -20.75 -7.71
N ILE A 13 29.02 -20.76 -6.38
CA ILE A 13 30.13 -21.34 -5.61
C ILE A 13 29.71 -22.69 -4.97
N ARG A 14 28.62 -23.30 -5.46
CA ARG A 14 28.05 -24.55 -4.93
C ARG A 14 27.70 -24.50 -3.43
N ARG A 15 27.41 -23.32 -2.88
CA ARG A 15 26.87 -23.21 -1.52
C ARG A 15 25.34 -23.26 -1.56
N PRO A 16 24.71 -24.01 -0.64
CA PRO A 16 23.25 -24.05 -0.54
C PRO A 16 22.71 -22.70 -0.07
N GLU A 17 21.73 -22.17 -0.79
CA GLU A 17 21.05 -20.91 -0.51
C GLU A 17 19.54 -21.10 -0.71
N CYS A 18 18.71 -20.54 0.17
CA CYS A 18 17.26 -20.55 0.01
C CYS A 18 16.86 -19.42 -0.94
N ARG A 19 16.11 -19.75 -1.99
CA ARG A 19 15.57 -18.77 -2.95
C ARG A 19 14.08 -18.99 -3.13
N CYS A 20 13.34 -17.97 -3.58
CA CYS A 20 11.91 -18.13 -3.87
C CYS A 20 11.67 -19.28 -4.85
N SER A 21 10.63 -20.07 -4.59
CA SER A 21 10.20 -21.12 -5.50
C SER A 21 9.57 -20.50 -6.74
N GLU A 22 9.86 -21.04 -7.91
CA GLU A 22 9.19 -20.69 -9.17
C GLU A 22 8.14 -21.73 -9.57
N GLN A 23 7.90 -22.72 -8.71
CA GLN A 23 7.01 -23.84 -8.97
C GLN A 23 5.94 -23.87 -7.90
N CYS A 24 4.69 -23.74 -8.34
CA CYS A 24 3.52 -24.02 -7.55
C CYS A 24 2.58 -24.96 -8.30
N PRO A 25 1.82 -25.80 -7.58
CA PRO A 25 0.73 -26.55 -8.17
C PRO A 25 -0.30 -25.61 -8.82
N LEU A 26 -0.94 -26.08 -9.90
CA LEU A 26 -1.99 -25.35 -10.60
C LEU A 26 -3.40 -25.62 -10.04
N HIS A 27 -3.52 -26.37 -8.94
CA HIS A 27 -4.82 -26.56 -8.29
C HIS A 27 -5.30 -25.26 -7.66
N TYR A 28 -6.62 -25.08 -7.70
CA TYR A 28 -7.30 -23.90 -7.22
C TYR A 28 -7.90 -24.20 -5.84
N ASP A 29 -7.16 -23.86 -4.80
CA ASP A 29 -7.53 -24.03 -3.38
C ASP A 29 -7.29 -22.70 -2.65
N PRO A 30 -8.17 -21.71 -2.83
CA PRO A 30 -7.87 -20.33 -2.49
C PRO A 30 -7.69 -20.12 -0.98
N VAL A 31 -6.81 -19.18 -0.64
CA VAL A 31 -6.57 -18.72 0.73
C VAL A 31 -6.68 -17.22 0.82
N CYS A 32 -7.22 -16.73 1.93
CA CYS A 32 -7.21 -15.32 2.29
C CYS A 32 -6.05 -15.10 3.26
N ALA A 33 -5.11 -14.26 2.86
CA ALA A 33 -3.98 -13.90 3.70
C ALA A 33 -4.36 -12.80 4.70
N ASP A 34 -3.53 -12.63 5.72
CA ASP A 34 -3.60 -11.55 6.70
C ASP A 34 -3.45 -10.15 6.09
N ASN A 35 -2.91 -10.00 4.88
CA ASN A 35 -2.94 -8.73 4.15
C ASN A 35 -4.28 -8.42 3.47
N GLY A 36 -5.30 -9.27 3.65
CA GLY A 36 -6.63 -9.12 3.06
C GLY A 36 -6.69 -9.45 1.57
N LEU A 37 -5.64 -10.02 0.99
CA LEU A 37 -5.61 -10.48 -0.41
C LEU A 37 -5.93 -11.98 -0.52
N THR A 38 -6.61 -12.31 -1.61
CA THR A 38 -6.92 -13.70 -1.97
C THR A 38 -5.84 -14.25 -2.89
N TYR A 39 -5.27 -15.38 -2.53
CA TYR A 39 -4.33 -16.13 -3.36
C TYR A 39 -4.97 -17.40 -3.89
N THR A 40 -4.58 -17.82 -5.10
CA THR A 40 -5.15 -19.00 -5.79
C THR A 40 -4.89 -20.30 -5.04
N ASN A 41 -3.75 -20.39 -4.35
CA ASN A 41 -3.45 -21.42 -3.36
C ASN A 41 -2.36 -20.96 -2.38
N GLU A 42 -2.16 -21.72 -1.31
CA GLU A 42 -1.17 -21.42 -0.27
C GLU A 42 0.27 -21.40 -0.81
N CYS A 43 0.61 -22.20 -1.82
CA CYS A 43 1.95 -22.15 -2.44
C CYS A 43 2.19 -20.78 -3.08
N VAL A 44 1.23 -20.32 -3.90
CA VAL A 44 1.31 -19.01 -4.55
C VAL A 44 1.40 -17.91 -3.51
N MET A 45 0.62 -17.98 -2.42
CA MET A 45 0.72 -17.03 -1.29
C MET A 45 2.15 -16.94 -0.73
N HIS A 46 2.78 -18.07 -0.39
CA HIS A 46 4.14 -18.06 0.20
C HIS A 46 5.21 -17.67 -0.82
N VAL A 47 5.05 -18.04 -2.10
CA VAL A 47 5.99 -17.61 -3.15
C VAL A 47 5.89 -16.10 -3.38
N THR A 48 4.68 -15.55 -3.42
CA THR A 48 4.49 -14.09 -3.50
C THR A 48 5.07 -13.41 -2.27
N ALA A 49 4.81 -13.93 -1.06
CA ALA A 49 5.40 -13.41 0.16
C ALA A 49 6.93 -13.38 0.09
N CYS A 50 7.56 -14.43 -0.42
CA CYS A 50 9.01 -14.48 -0.63
C CYS A 50 9.49 -13.42 -1.64
N LYS A 51 8.80 -13.30 -2.79
CA LYS A 51 9.22 -12.39 -3.87
C LYS A 51 9.04 -10.91 -3.51
N GLU A 52 8.06 -10.62 -2.66
CA GLU A 52 7.69 -9.27 -2.23
C GLU A 52 8.26 -8.91 -0.85
N ASP A 53 9.09 -9.79 -0.28
CA ASP A 53 9.67 -9.65 1.06
C ASP A 53 8.62 -9.39 2.16
N LEU A 54 7.48 -10.06 2.03
CA LEU A 54 6.36 -10.00 2.97
C LEU A 54 6.39 -11.21 3.90
N ILE A 55 5.80 -11.02 5.08
CA ILE A 55 5.44 -12.11 5.97
C ILE A 55 3.92 -12.22 5.91
N LEU A 56 3.44 -13.23 5.18
CA LEU A 56 2.02 -13.50 5.04
C LEU A 56 1.64 -14.77 5.81
N THR A 57 0.53 -14.68 6.53
CA THR A 57 -0.10 -15.82 7.18
C THR A 57 -1.48 -16.08 6.58
N VAL A 58 -1.91 -17.35 6.60
CA VAL A 58 -3.26 -17.70 6.17
C VAL A 58 -4.23 -17.25 7.27
N TYR A 59 -4.96 -16.16 7.03
CA TYR A 59 -6.03 -15.72 7.92
C TYR A 59 -7.21 -16.71 7.89
N ARG A 60 -7.63 -17.14 6.69
CA ARG A 60 -8.65 -18.18 6.53
C ARG A 60 -8.54 -18.91 5.18
N ARG A 61 -9.07 -20.13 5.14
CA ARG A 61 -9.27 -20.88 3.88
C ARG A 61 -10.44 -20.30 3.09
N GLY A 62 -10.35 -20.38 1.76
CA GLY A 62 -11.27 -19.71 0.85
C GLY A 62 -10.82 -18.29 0.50
N LYS A 63 -11.59 -17.62 -0.34
CA LYS A 63 -11.34 -16.21 -0.69
C LYS A 63 -11.58 -15.27 0.50
N CYS A 64 -10.97 -14.10 0.45
CA CYS A 64 -11.39 -12.99 1.31
C CYS A 64 -12.84 -12.61 0.98
N SER A 65 -13.59 -12.18 2.00
CA SER A 65 -15.03 -11.93 1.88
C SER A 65 -15.29 -10.53 1.32
N ASP A 66 -15.83 -10.43 0.10
CA ASP A 66 -16.16 -9.14 -0.56
C ASP A 66 -17.14 -8.23 0.22
N VAL A 67 -17.82 -8.76 1.25
CA VAL A 67 -18.80 -8.01 2.08
C VAL A 67 -18.20 -7.60 3.44
N ASN A 68 -17.19 -8.33 3.91
CA ASN A 68 -16.67 -8.26 5.29
C ASN A 68 -15.15 -8.43 5.32
N ASN A 69 -14.43 -7.92 4.31
CA ASN A 69 -12.97 -7.90 4.35
C ASN A 69 -12.54 -6.72 5.24
N PRO A 70 -11.86 -6.96 6.37
CA PRO A 70 -11.43 -5.88 7.26
C PRO A 70 -10.49 -4.87 6.58
N CYS A 71 -9.77 -5.29 5.53
CA CYS A 71 -8.87 -4.44 4.76
C CYS A 71 -9.54 -3.61 3.65
N GLU A 72 -10.80 -3.89 3.29
CA GLU A 72 -11.49 -3.15 2.21
C GLU A 72 -11.87 -1.72 2.59
N ARG A 73 -12.05 -1.44 3.89
CA ARG A 73 -12.47 -0.11 4.39
C ARG A 73 -11.34 0.68 5.04
N LEU A 74 -10.12 0.14 5.01
CA LEU A 74 -8.98 0.71 5.71
C LEU A 74 -8.04 1.37 4.69
N GLU A 75 -7.95 2.69 4.74
CA GLU A 75 -7.03 3.47 3.91
C GLU A 75 -5.67 3.58 4.63
N CYS A 76 -4.71 2.76 4.18
CA CYS A 76 -3.36 2.77 4.71
C CYS A 76 -2.49 3.79 3.95
N SER A 77 -1.82 4.68 4.70
CA SER A 77 -0.95 5.73 4.17
C SER A 77 0.53 5.45 4.44
N HIS A 78 1.42 6.18 3.78
CA HIS A 78 2.88 6.13 4.03
C HIS A 78 3.48 4.71 3.88
N ASP A 79 3.14 3.98 2.82
CA ASP A 79 3.61 2.61 2.57
C ASP A 79 3.27 1.58 3.68
N SER A 80 2.31 1.91 4.57
CA SER A 80 1.74 0.93 5.49
C SER A 80 0.85 -0.07 4.74
N GLN A 81 0.84 -1.31 5.22
CA GLN A 81 0.05 -2.40 4.66
C GLN A 81 -1.04 -2.80 5.63
N CYS A 82 -2.21 -3.19 5.11
CA CYS A 82 -3.25 -3.73 5.97
C CYS A 82 -2.83 -5.08 6.56
N HIS A 83 -3.11 -5.30 7.83
CA HIS A 83 -2.94 -6.58 8.51
C HIS A 83 -4.19 -6.95 9.31
N ILE A 84 -4.75 -8.13 9.03
CA ILE A 84 -5.90 -8.72 9.71
C ILE A 84 -5.41 -9.53 10.91
N HIS A 85 -5.88 -9.13 12.09
CA HIS A 85 -5.62 -9.81 13.35
C HIS A 85 -6.53 -11.03 13.52
N SER A 86 -6.14 -11.95 14.39
CA SER A 86 -6.88 -13.19 14.66
C SER A 86 -8.30 -12.96 15.23
N ASN A 87 -8.57 -11.78 15.79
CA ASN A 87 -9.88 -11.36 16.28
C ASN A 87 -10.81 -10.82 15.16
N GLY A 88 -10.35 -10.78 13.91
CA GLY A 88 -11.08 -10.27 12.75
C GLY A 88 -11.02 -8.75 12.56
N THR A 89 -10.25 -8.02 13.37
CA THR A 89 -9.97 -6.59 13.14
C THR A 89 -8.80 -6.39 12.18
N ALA A 90 -8.75 -5.26 11.47
CA ALA A 90 -7.59 -4.87 10.65
C ALA A 90 -6.94 -3.59 11.16
N SER A 91 -5.63 -3.48 10.95
CA SER A 91 -4.86 -2.26 11.20
C SER A 91 -3.80 -2.06 10.13
N CYS A 92 -3.41 -0.80 9.88
CA CYS A 92 -2.27 -0.50 9.02
C CYS A 92 -0.98 -0.71 9.80
N VAL A 93 -0.09 -1.55 9.25
CA VAL A 93 1.19 -1.87 9.86
C VAL A 93 2.33 -1.51 8.92
N CYS A 94 3.43 -1.02 9.48
CA CYS A 94 4.65 -0.77 8.71
C CYS A 94 5.37 -2.08 8.39
N PRO A 95 6.16 -2.12 7.30
CA PRO A 95 7.07 -3.22 7.03
C PRO A 95 7.91 -3.56 8.28
N GLN A 96 7.80 -4.80 8.75
CA GLN A 96 8.47 -5.23 9.99
C GLN A 96 9.92 -5.64 9.76
N ASN A 97 10.22 -6.15 8.57
CA ASN A 97 11.54 -6.57 8.15
C ASN A 97 11.78 -6.08 6.73
N CYS A 98 13.01 -5.71 6.43
CA CYS A 98 13.47 -5.44 5.08
C CYS A 98 14.62 -6.40 4.77
N PRO A 99 14.82 -6.75 3.49
CA PRO A 99 15.94 -7.59 3.08
C PRO A 99 17.28 -6.93 3.45
N PRO A 100 18.28 -7.71 3.88
CA PRO A 100 19.64 -7.21 4.10
C PRO A 100 20.40 -7.00 2.78
N VAL A 101 19.73 -6.45 1.77
CA VAL A 101 20.28 -6.14 0.45
C VAL A 101 20.78 -4.70 0.48
N LEU A 102 22.06 -4.49 0.16
CA LEU A 102 22.69 -3.17 0.13
C LEU A 102 22.63 -2.59 -1.28
N THR A 103 21.52 -1.93 -1.57
CA THR A 103 21.29 -1.13 -2.78
C THR A 103 20.90 0.29 -2.35
N PRO A 104 21.88 1.10 -1.91
CA PRO A 104 21.60 2.31 -1.17
C PRO A 104 20.81 3.32 -1.99
N VAL A 105 19.95 4.07 -1.32
CA VAL A 105 19.13 5.13 -1.91
C VAL A 105 19.13 6.36 -1.01
N CYS A 106 19.06 7.54 -1.61
CA CYS A 106 18.96 8.80 -0.88
C CYS A 106 17.48 9.21 -0.80
N GLY A 107 16.98 9.38 0.42
CA GLY A 107 15.62 9.85 0.66
C GLY A 107 15.44 11.35 0.40
N THR A 108 14.20 11.77 0.19
CA THR A 108 13.83 13.20 0.09
C THR A 108 14.04 13.98 1.39
N ASP A 109 14.28 13.30 2.50
CA ASP A 109 14.69 13.83 3.79
C ASP A 109 16.21 14.01 3.93
N GLY A 110 16.99 13.58 2.93
CA GLY A 110 18.46 13.69 2.96
C GLY A 110 19.16 12.58 3.74
N VAL A 111 18.44 11.52 4.11
CA VAL A 111 19.02 10.34 4.77
C VAL A 111 19.32 9.25 3.74
N THR A 112 20.48 8.60 3.90
CA THR A 112 20.84 7.41 3.13
C THR A 112 20.20 6.19 3.76
N TYR A 113 19.52 5.38 2.96
CA TYR A 113 18.92 4.11 3.37
C TYR A 113 19.59 2.96 2.63
N ASP A 114 19.70 1.81 3.30
CA ASP A 114 20.36 0.60 2.76
C ASP A 114 19.68 0.07 1.50
N ASN A 115 18.36 0.24 1.40
CA ASN A 115 17.56 -0.09 0.23
C ASN A 115 16.20 0.63 0.25
N ILE A 116 15.41 0.45 -0.81
CA ILE A 116 14.10 1.08 -0.97
C ILE A 116 13.07 0.64 0.09
N CYS A 117 13.17 -0.61 0.60
CA CYS A 117 12.28 -1.07 1.68
C CYS A 117 12.53 -0.26 2.95
N GLU A 118 13.78 0.03 3.28
CA GLU A 118 14.12 0.82 4.47
C GLU A 118 13.60 2.27 4.39
N VAL A 119 13.64 2.90 3.21
CA VAL A 119 13.02 4.23 3.01
C VAL A 119 11.52 4.16 3.30
N ARG A 120 10.81 3.20 2.69
CA ARG A 120 9.35 3.02 2.85
C ARG A 120 8.98 2.71 4.30
N ARG A 121 9.75 1.83 4.95
CA ARG A 121 9.60 1.51 6.37
C ARG A 121 9.76 2.75 7.24
N HIS A 122 10.81 3.53 7.02
CA HIS A 122 11.05 4.73 7.79
C HIS A 122 9.96 5.78 7.56
N ALA A 123 9.54 5.99 6.30
CA ALA A 123 8.42 6.85 5.94
C ALA A 123 7.14 6.46 6.68
N CYS A 124 6.84 5.15 6.72
CA CYS A 124 5.72 4.60 7.46
C CYS A 124 5.80 4.86 8.97
N LEU A 125 6.94 4.54 9.58
CA LEU A 125 7.12 4.68 11.03
C LEU A 125 7.05 6.14 11.48
N GLN A 126 7.55 7.07 10.65
CA GLN A 126 7.51 8.50 10.93
C GLN A 126 6.21 9.17 10.50
N GLN A 127 5.28 8.44 9.85
CA GLN A 127 4.09 9.02 9.21
C GLN A 127 4.44 10.22 8.32
N ALA A 128 5.53 10.09 7.55
CA ALA A 128 6.11 11.14 6.75
C ALA A 128 6.12 10.75 5.26
N HIS A 129 6.05 11.74 4.38
CA HIS A 129 6.14 11.49 2.94
C HIS A 129 7.61 11.53 2.49
N ILE A 130 8.32 10.42 2.69
CA ILE A 130 9.72 10.27 2.30
C ILE A 130 9.78 9.39 1.05
N ALA A 131 10.15 10.00 -0.08
CA ALA A 131 10.34 9.30 -1.34
C ALA A 131 11.83 9.11 -1.64
N VAL A 132 12.17 8.30 -2.63
CA VAL A 132 13.54 8.23 -3.15
C VAL A 132 13.83 9.48 -3.97
N ARG A 133 14.89 10.22 -3.61
CA ARG A 133 15.38 11.39 -4.34
C ARG A 133 16.31 11.00 -5.49
N HIS A 134 17.22 10.07 -5.23
CA HIS A 134 18.13 9.50 -6.21
C HIS A 134 18.68 8.15 -5.73
N GLN A 135 19.20 7.34 -6.66
CA GLN A 135 19.93 6.12 -6.33
C GLN A 135 21.30 6.43 -5.74
N GLY A 136 21.79 5.57 -4.84
CA GLY A 136 23.06 5.74 -4.13
C GLY A 136 22.92 6.50 -2.80
N GLN A 137 24.06 6.71 -2.14
CA GLN A 137 24.11 7.41 -0.85
C GLN A 137 23.92 8.92 -1.03
N CYS A 138 23.26 9.57 -0.07
CA CYS A 138 23.16 11.03 -0.05
C CYS A 138 24.55 11.68 0.00
N GLY A 139 24.71 12.82 -0.66
CA GLY A 139 25.98 13.55 -0.71
C GLY A 139 27.01 12.97 -1.69
N ALA A 140 26.73 11.83 -2.33
CA ALA A 140 27.61 11.21 -3.31
C ALA A 140 27.09 11.37 -4.76
N GLY A 141 28.03 11.56 -5.69
CA GLY A 141 27.74 11.61 -7.12
C GLY A 141 27.13 12.93 -7.61
N LEU A 142 26.76 12.96 -8.90
CA LEU A 142 26.28 14.15 -9.58
C LEU A 142 24.88 14.60 -9.09
N CYS A 143 24.10 13.68 -8.53
CA CYS A 143 22.77 13.94 -7.99
C CYS A 143 22.77 14.43 -6.54
N ALA A 144 23.92 14.50 -5.87
CA ALA A 144 24.03 14.88 -4.47
C ALA A 144 23.46 16.27 -4.15
N SER A 145 23.69 17.24 -5.03
CA SER A 145 23.24 18.63 -4.91
C SER A 145 22.18 19.02 -5.93
N PHE A 146 21.65 18.04 -6.67
CA PHE A 146 20.66 18.26 -7.71
C PHE A 146 19.29 17.76 -7.24
N ALA A 147 18.35 18.70 -7.05
CA ALA A 147 17.02 18.39 -6.55
C ALA A 147 15.99 18.39 -7.69
N CYS A 148 15.16 17.36 -7.71
CA CYS A 148 14.03 17.24 -8.63
C CYS A 148 12.71 17.42 -7.88
N SER A 149 11.71 17.97 -8.55
CA SER A 149 10.34 18.05 -8.00
C SER A 149 9.68 16.68 -8.07
N PRO A 150 9.09 16.15 -6.99
CA PRO A 150 8.34 14.90 -7.04
C PRO A 150 7.25 14.95 -8.14
N PRO A 151 7.02 13.86 -8.90
CA PRO A 151 7.56 12.50 -8.72
C PRO A 151 8.90 12.22 -9.42
N LEU A 152 9.59 13.24 -9.96
CA LEU A 152 10.85 13.05 -10.67
C LEU A 152 11.98 12.65 -9.72
N VAL A 153 12.86 11.80 -10.21
CA VAL A 153 14.05 11.30 -9.51
C VAL A 153 15.29 11.79 -10.27
N CYS A 154 16.37 12.13 -9.57
CA CYS A 154 17.62 12.47 -10.25
C CYS A 154 18.34 11.21 -10.70
N ASP A 155 18.75 11.20 -11.98
CA ASP A 155 19.60 10.17 -12.56
C ASP A 155 20.70 10.79 -13.46
N LYS A 156 21.71 10.01 -13.80
CA LYS A 156 22.83 10.41 -14.65
C LYS A 156 22.51 10.14 -16.12
N VAL A 157 22.13 11.17 -16.86
CA VAL A 157 21.91 11.13 -18.32
C VAL A 157 23.08 11.80 -19.02
N ASP A 158 23.75 11.08 -19.93
CA ASP A 158 24.91 11.58 -20.70
C ASP A 158 26.01 12.25 -19.85
N GLY A 159 26.26 11.69 -18.66
CA GLY A 159 27.29 12.21 -17.76
C GLY A 159 26.88 13.44 -16.94
N LYS A 160 25.61 13.85 -16.99
CA LYS A 160 25.08 15.00 -16.26
C LYS A 160 23.89 14.59 -15.39
N PRO A 161 23.64 15.28 -14.27
CA PRO A 161 22.42 15.05 -13.50
C PRO A 161 21.21 15.56 -14.28
N SER A 162 20.16 14.75 -14.35
CA SER A 162 18.89 15.09 -15.00
C SER A 162 17.72 14.54 -14.19
N CYS A 163 16.59 15.25 -14.22
CA CYS A 163 15.35 14.77 -13.63
C CYS A 163 14.63 13.85 -14.61
N VAL A 164 14.43 12.60 -14.20
CA VAL A 164 13.78 11.57 -15.00
C VAL A 164 12.63 10.94 -14.22
N CYS A 165 11.72 10.29 -14.94
CA CYS A 165 10.68 9.49 -14.28
C CYS A 165 11.31 8.25 -13.62
N PRO A 166 10.74 7.77 -12.51
CA PRO A 166 11.30 6.65 -11.78
C PRO A 166 11.31 5.37 -12.61
N GLU A 167 12.38 4.58 -12.49
CA GLU A 167 12.42 3.22 -13.00
C GLU A 167 11.66 2.26 -12.07
N CYS A 168 10.86 1.38 -12.67
CA CYS A 168 9.94 0.51 -11.95
C CYS A 168 10.23 -0.95 -12.24
N THR A 169 10.10 -1.78 -11.22
CA THR A 169 10.10 -3.24 -11.34
C THR A 169 8.74 -3.73 -11.85
N ASP A 170 8.73 -4.95 -12.41
CA ASP A 170 7.52 -5.63 -12.87
C ASP A 170 6.77 -6.35 -11.73
N GLU A 171 6.79 -5.78 -10.53
CA GLU A 171 5.99 -6.26 -9.39
C GLU A 171 4.50 -6.21 -9.73
N PHE A 172 3.77 -7.28 -9.43
CA PHE A 172 2.32 -7.36 -9.64
C PHE A 172 1.60 -7.09 -8.31
N ARG A 173 1.42 -5.80 -8.01
CA ARG A 173 0.71 -5.28 -6.85
C ARG A 173 -0.30 -4.24 -7.33
N GLU A 174 -1.38 -4.72 -7.93
CA GLU A 174 -2.32 -3.88 -8.66
C GLU A 174 -2.88 -2.75 -7.79
N VAL A 175 -3.05 -1.58 -8.39
CA VAL A 175 -3.68 -0.43 -7.77
C VAL A 175 -4.72 0.17 -8.72
N CYS A 176 -5.85 0.57 -8.18
CA CYS A 176 -6.84 1.36 -8.91
C CYS A 176 -6.54 2.83 -8.66
N ALA A 177 -6.22 3.57 -9.72
CA ALA A 177 -5.86 4.98 -9.62
C ALA A 177 -7.10 5.89 -9.69
N SER A 178 -6.86 7.18 -9.43
CA SER A 178 -7.86 8.25 -9.47
C SER A 178 -8.52 8.45 -10.84
N ASP A 179 -7.88 8.00 -11.92
CA ASP A 179 -8.39 8.03 -13.30
C ASP A 179 -9.30 6.83 -13.63
N GLY A 180 -9.52 5.91 -12.68
CA GLY A 180 -10.32 4.71 -12.86
C GLY A 180 -9.64 3.60 -13.67
N ARG A 181 -8.33 3.69 -13.90
CA ARG A 181 -7.52 2.65 -14.55
C ARG A 181 -6.77 1.82 -13.50
N THR A 182 -6.65 0.51 -13.78
CA THR A 182 -5.80 -0.40 -13.02
C THR A 182 -4.36 -0.28 -13.51
N TYR A 183 -3.43 -0.07 -12.59
CA TYR A 183 -1.99 -0.12 -12.86
C TYR A 183 -1.40 -1.37 -12.19
N SER A 184 -0.42 -2.02 -12.83
CA SER A 184 0.15 -3.27 -12.32
C SER A 184 0.86 -3.11 -10.97
N ASN A 185 1.37 -1.90 -10.70
CA ASN A 185 1.85 -1.48 -9.40
C ASN A 185 1.82 0.04 -9.27
N GLU A 186 1.95 0.53 -8.03
CA GLU A 186 1.95 1.96 -7.73
C GLU A 186 3.13 2.72 -8.39
N CYS A 187 4.29 2.08 -8.54
CA CYS A 187 5.42 2.71 -9.24
C CYS A 187 5.05 3.02 -10.69
N LYS A 188 4.46 2.06 -11.42
CA LYS A 188 4.02 2.27 -12.81
C LYS A 188 2.91 3.30 -12.92
N MET A 189 2.00 3.38 -11.94
CA MET A 189 1.03 4.47 -11.86
C MET A 189 1.74 5.84 -11.74
N ARG A 190 2.71 5.97 -10.83
CA ARG A 190 3.48 7.21 -10.65
C ARG A 190 4.37 7.54 -11.86
N LYS A 191 4.87 6.52 -12.56
CA LYS A 191 5.64 6.67 -13.81
C LYS A 191 4.74 7.24 -14.92
N GLU A 192 3.55 6.68 -15.13
CA GLU A 192 2.56 7.24 -16.07
C GLU A 192 2.23 8.70 -15.72
N ALA A 193 1.98 8.99 -14.45
CA ALA A 193 1.72 10.35 -13.96
C ALA A 193 2.86 11.32 -14.31
N CYS A 194 4.10 10.87 -14.13
CA CYS A 194 5.31 11.61 -14.48
C CYS A 194 5.44 11.86 -15.99
N GLU A 195 5.24 10.83 -16.81
CA GLU A 195 5.41 10.88 -18.26
C GLU A 195 4.32 11.72 -18.94
N THR A 196 3.10 11.68 -18.42
CA THR A 196 1.94 12.40 -18.97
C THR A 196 1.72 13.77 -18.34
N GLY A 197 2.41 14.08 -17.24
CA GLY A 197 2.25 15.34 -16.50
C GLY A 197 0.90 15.47 -15.79
N VAL A 198 0.25 14.35 -15.46
CA VAL A 198 -1.03 14.33 -14.73
C VAL A 198 -0.82 13.89 -13.29
N THR A 199 -1.73 14.29 -12.39
CA THR A 199 -1.70 13.84 -11.00
C THR A 199 -2.53 12.56 -10.85
N LEU A 200 -1.86 11.43 -10.61
CA LEU A 200 -2.50 10.18 -10.23
C LEU A 200 -2.22 9.87 -8.77
N PHE A 201 -3.24 9.39 -8.07
CA PHE A 201 -3.11 8.82 -6.73
C PHE A 201 -3.85 7.49 -6.66
N VAL A 202 -3.40 6.61 -5.78
CA VAL A 202 -4.07 5.34 -5.53
C VAL A 202 -5.42 5.63 -4.89
N LYS A 203 -6.51 5.22 -5.55
CA LYS A 203 -7.87 5.27 -5.01
C LYS A 203 -8.09 4.08 -4.05
N TYR A 204 -7.61 2.90 -4.44
CA TYR A 204 -7.55 1.70 -3.59
C TYR A 204 -6.58 0.68 -4.19
N ASN A 205 -6.04 -0.20 -3.36
CA ASN A 205 -5.25 -1.34 -3.83
C ASN A 205 -6.17 -2.38 -4.50
N GLY A 206 -5.75 -2.95 -5.63
CA GLY A 206 -6.53 -3.90 -6.43
C GLY A 206 -6.97 -3.33 -7.79
N ILE A 207 -7.66 -4.16 -8.58
CA ILE A 207 -8.17 -3.75 -9.90
C ILE A 207 -9.38 -2.82 -9.80
N CYS A 208 -9.45 -1.85 -10.70
CA CYS A 208 -10.66 -1.06 -10.88
C CYS A 208 -11.83 -1.95 -11.35
N GLY A 209 -13.03 -1.69 -10.81
CA GLY A 209 -14.25 -2.46 -11.16
C GLY A 209 -14.33 -3.87 -10.58
N GLY A 210 -13.33 -4.30 -9.80
CA GLY A 210 -13.38 -5.56 -9.06
C GLY A 210 -14.40 -5.53 -7.90
N PRO A 211 -14.57 -6.61 -7.13
CA PRO A 211 -15.48 -6.64 -5.98
C PRO A 211 -15.23 -5.47 -4.99
N GLN A 212 -13.96 -5.07 -4.87
CA GLN A 212 -13.48 -3.96 -4.05
C GLN A 212 -13.93 -2.56 -4.56
N SER A 213 -14.36 -2.43 -5.81
CA SER A 213 -14.80 -1.15 -6.40
C SER A 213 -16.14 -0.65 -5.87
N LYS A 214 -16.89 -1.49 -5.16
CA LYS A 214 -18.22 -1.16 -4.61
C LYS A 214 -18.16 -0.44 -3.26
N LEU A 215 -16.96 -0.26 -2.68
CA LEU A 215 -16.78 0.29 -1.33
C LEU A 215 -16.13 1.68 -1.30
N SER A 216 -15.83 2.32 -2.43
CA SER A 216 -15.47 3.74 -2.37
C SER A 216 -16.69 4.55 -1.92
N PRO A 217 -16.62 5.34 -0.83
CA PRO A 217 -17.70 6.26 -0.50
C PRO A 217 -17.96 7.17 -1.70
N PRO A 218 -19.22 7.60 -1.94
CA PRO A 218 -19.53 8.49 -3.03
C PRO A 218 -18.64 9.74 -2.89
N LEU A 219 -17.92 10.03 -3.97
CA LEU A 219 -17.19 11.29 -4.14
C LEU A 219 -18.09 12.42 -3.67
N PHE A 220 -17.60 13.26 -2.75
CA PHE A 220 -18.20 14.55 -2.46
C PHE A 220 -18.37 15.29 -3.79
N GLN A 221 -19.58 15.26 -4.34
CA GLN A 221 -19.99 16.19 -5.37
C GLN A 221 -20.15 17.53 -4.68
N GLY A 222 -19.04 18.27 -4.58
CA GLY A 222 -19.03 19.67 -4.21
C GLY A 222 -19.88 20.43 -5.21
N ARG A 223 -21.15 20.63 -4.87
CA ARG A 223 -22.00 21.60 -5.54
C ARG A 223 -21.57 22.96 -5.01
N VAL A 224 -20.91 23.76 -5.85
CA VAL A 224 -20.79 25.20 -5.59
C VAL A 224 -22.21 25.75 -5.61
N ILE A 225 -22.77 25.99 -4.44
CA ILE A 225 -23.89 26.91 -4.28
C ILE A 225 -23.31 28.09 -3.51
N GLY A 226 -23.35 29.25 -4.16
CA GLY A 226 -22.77 30.47 -3.64
C GLY A 226 -23.22 30.83 -2.22
N ASN A 227 -22.30 31.50 -1.53
CA ASN A 227 -22.47 32.46 -0.44
C ASN A 227 -23.76 32.35 0.40
N SER A 228 -23.68 31.64 1.53
CA SER A 228 -24.22 32.14 2.79
C SER A 228 -23.71 31.30 3.97
N LEU A 229 -23.28 31.99 5.02
CA LEU A 229 -23.00 31.39 6.33
C LEU A 229 -24.33 30.93 6.96
N ALA A 230 -24.41 29.68 7.40
CA ALA A 230 -25.44 29.26 8.35
C ALA A 230 -24.96 28.06 9.19
N GLU A 231 -24.86 28.32 10.49
CA GLU A 231 -24.72 27.36 11.57
C GLU A 231 -25.89 26.36 11.61
N TYR A 232 -25.64 25.10 11.97
CA TYR A 232 -26.40 24.35 12.99
C TYR A 232 -25.79 22.93 13.11
N SER A 233 -25.20 22.54 14.24
CA SER A 233 -25.79 22.10 15.52
C SER A 233 -26.47 20.72 15.47
N SER A 234 -25.94 19.86 16.32
CA SER A 234 -26.36 18.49 16.65
C SER A 234 -27.81 18.43 17.13
N ASN A 235 -28.56 17.40 16.73
CA ASN A 235 -29.50 16.67 17.59
C ASN A 235 -30.14 15.48 16.86
N VAL A 236 -29.98 14.27 17.43
CA VAL A 236 -30.74 13.07 17.07
C VAL A 236 -31.72 12.76 18.21
N LEU A 237 -32.98 13.04 17.89
CA LEU A 237 -34.27 12.44 18.28
C LEU A 237 -34.35 11.49 19.49
N LEU A 238 -35.14 11.95 20.47
CA LEU A 238 -35.87 11.16 21.48
C LEU A 238 -37.07 10.43 20.86
N SER A 239 -37.23 9.16 21.18
CA SER A 239 -38.41 8.33 20.93
C SER A 239 -39.58 8.70 21.87
N ARG A 240 -40.76 8.92 21.29
CA ARG A 240 -42.06 9.09 21.98
C ARG A 240 -42.62 7.73 22.42
N SER A 241 -43.12 7.66 23.64
CA SER A 241 -44.22 6.77 24.02
C SER A 241 -45.15 7.49 25.01
N TYR A 242 -46.45 7.42 24.70
CA TYR A 242 -47.59 8.09 25.34
C TYR A 242 -47.96 7.47 26.71
N GLY A 243 -48.47 8.29 27.63
CA GLY A 243 -49.21 7.86 28.83
C GLY A 243 -49.64 9.07 29.70
N PRO A 244 -50.92 9.20 30.13
CA PRO A 244 -51.49 10.49 30.55
C PRO A 244 -51.52 10.74 32.08
N SER A 245 -51.58 12.04 32.41
CA SER A 245 -52.18 12.70 33.60
C SER A 245 -51.97 12.12 34.99
N LYS A 246 -51.37 12.94 35.88
CA LYS A 246 -52.02 13.42 37.12
C LYS A 246 -51.20 14.53 37.80
N THR A 247 -51.89 15.63 38.04
CA THR A 247 -51.61 16.79 38.90
C THR A 247 -51.61 16.38 40.38
N VAL A 248 -50.63 16.81 41.20
CA VAL A 248 -50.71 17.16 42.65
C VAL A 248 -49.36 17.84 42.99
N ALA A 249 -49.31 19.16 43.17
CA ALA A 249 -49.40 19.95 44.42
C ALA A 249 -48.16 19.85 45.35
N LEU A 250 -47.64 21.05 45.66
CA LEU A 250 -46.63 21.41 46.67
C LEU A 250 -47.02 20.92 48.08
N PRO A 251 -46.07 20.93 49.01
CA PRO A 251 -45.88 22.11 49.85
C PRO A 251 -44.49 22.76 49.73
#